data_AF-A0A453BLY2-F1
#
_entry.id   AF-A0A453BLY2-F1
#
_cell.length_a   1.000
_cell.length_b   1.000
_cell.length_c   1.000
_cell.angle_alpha   90.00
_cell.angle_beta   90.00
_cell.angle_gamma   90.00
#
_symmetry.space_group_name_H-M   'P 1'
#
loop_
_entity.id
_entity.type
_entity.pdbx_description
1 polymer ?
#
loop_
_entity_poly.entity_id
_entity_poly.type
_entity_poly.pdbx_seq_one_letter_code
_entity_poly.pdbx_strand_id
1 'polypeptide(L)' 'MADEPNRAAFVELQSRMIETTGKIKQLQTQMRSKESEKKRAYLTLEELIQLPDDTNTYKAIGLFWSRDHLW' A
#
# COMPACT_ATOMS: atom_id res chain seq x y z
N MET A 1 -4.99 -45.30 19.63
CA MET A 1 -4.67 -44.62 18.36
C MET A 1 -5.80 -43.65 17.95
N ALA A 2 -6.29 -42.81 18.87
CA ALA A 2 -7.28 -41.76 18.58
C ALA A 2 -6.70 -40.34 18.74
N ASP A 3 -5.53 -40.20 19.37
CA ASP A 3 -4.87 -38.91 19.61
C ASP A 3 -4.11 -38.36 18.39
N GLU A 4 -3.60 -39.23 17.51
CA GLU A 4 -2.85 -38.83 16.31
C GLU A 4 -3.63 -37.93 15.33
N PRO A 5 -4.89 -38.25 14.95
CA PRO A 5 -5.67 -37.40 14.05
C PRO A 5 -6.06 -36.05 14.70
N ASN A 6 -6.32 -36.03 16.01
CA ASN A 6 -6.60 -34.79 16.74
C ASN A 6 -5.36 -33.89 16.82
N ARG A 7 -4.18 -34.48 17.05
CA ARG A 7 -2.91 -33.76 17.06
C ARG A 7 -2.57 -33.18 15.68
N ALA A 8 -2.78 -33.95 14.61
CA ALA A 8 -2.57 -33.49 13.25
C ALA A 8 -3.49 -32.31 12.89
N ALA A 9 -4.78 -32.40 13.20
CA ALA A 9 -5.75 -31.32 12.98
C ALA A 9 -5.39 -30.05 13.76
N PHE A 10 -4.89 -30.20 15.00
CA PHE A 10 -4.45 -29.06 15.81
C PHE A 10 -3.23 -28.35 15.22
N VAL A 11 -2.23 -29.10 14.74
CA VAL A 11 -1.04 -28.53 14.08
C VAL A 11 -1.40 -27.82 12.77
N GLU A 12 -2.36 -28.36 12.01
CA GLU A 12 -2.86 -27.71 10.80
C GLU A 12 -3.57 -26.38 11.10
N LEU A 13 -4.41 -26.35 12.14
CA LEU A 13 -5.06 -25.13 12.63
C LEU A 13 -4.05 -24.08 13.06
N GLN A 14 -2.99 -24.48 13.79
CA GLN A 14 -1.92 -23.57 14.19
C GLN A 14 -1.18 -23.00 12.99
N SER A 15 -0.85 -23.84 12.01
CA SER A 15 -0.19 -23.41 10.77
C SER A 15 -1.05 -22.38 10.01
N ARG A 16 -2.35 -22.65 9.85
CA ARG A 16 -3.30 -21.71 9.23
C ARG A 16 -3.41 -20.39 9.99
N MET A 17 -3.39 -20.44 11.32
CA MET A 17 -3.42 -19.24 12.15
C MET A 17 -2.17 -18.37 11.94
N ILE A 18 -0.99 -18.99 11.88
CA ILE A 18 0.28 -18.29 11.63
C ILE A 18 0.28 -17.63 10.26
N GLU A 19 -0.11 -18.37 9.22
CA GLU A 19 -0.19 -17.84 7.85
C GLU A 19 -1.17 -16.67 7.74
N THR A 20 -2.35 -16.81 8.34
CA THR A 20 -3.38 -15.76 8.32
C THR A 20 -2.90 -14.51 9.04
N THR A 21 -2.27 -14.68 10.21
CA THR A 21 -1.69 -13.57 10.97
C THR A 21 -0.57 -12.87 10.19
N GLY A 22 0.26 -13.63 9.48
CA GLY A 22 1.29 -13.11 8.60
C GLY A 22 0.71 -12.23 7.48
N LYS A 23 -0.32 -12.74 6.78
CA LYS A 23 -1.03 -11.98 5.74
C LYS A 23 -1.66 -10.70 6.27
N ILE A 24 -2.30 -10.75 7.45
CA ILE A 24 -2.89 -9.55 8.07
C ILE A 24 -1.83 -8.48 8.34
N LYS A 25 -0.66 -8.85 8.89
CA LYS A 25 0.42 -7.90 9.15
C LYS A 25 0.97 -7.25 7.86
N GLN A 26 1.09 -8.05 6.80
CA GLN A 26 1.50 -7.54 5.49
C GLN A 26 0.48 -6.53 4.95
N LEU A 27 -0.81 -6.88 4.96
CA LEU A 27 -1.88 -6.00 4.51
C LEU A 27 -1.95 -4.69 5.32
N GLN A 28 -1.83 -4.76 6.64
CA GLN A 28 -1.79 -3.56 7.50
C GLN A 28 -0.63 -2.63 7.13
N THR A 29 0.52 -3.18 6.74
CA THR A 29 1.68 -2.39 6.33
C THR A 29 1.47 -1.75 4.96
N GLN A 30 0.89 -2.50 4.02
CA GLN A 30 0.50 -1.97 2.71
C GLN A 30 -0.55 -0.85 2.83
N MET A 31 -1.56 -1.02 3.68
CA MET A 31 -2.57 0.00 3.93
C MET A 31 -1.95 1.31 4.44
N ARG A 32 -1.09 1.23 5.47
CA ARG A 32 -0.39 2.42 6.00
C ARG A 32 0.45 3.12 4.94
N SER A 33 1.17 2.36 4.11
CA SER A 33 1.97 2.92 3.01
C SER A 33 1.08 3.63 1.99
N LYS A 34 -0.04 3.01 1.60
CA LYS A 34 -0.98 3.58 0.63
C LYS A 34 -1.71 4.82 1.17
N GLU A 35 -2.07 4.84 2.44
CA GLU A 35 -2.65 6.02 3.09
C GLU A 35 -1.66 7.19 3.13
N SER A 36 -0.38 6.93 3.44
CA SER A 36 0.67 7.95 3.41
C SER A 36 0.91 8.48 1.99
N GLU A 37 0.99 7.58 0.99
CA GLU A 37 1.13 7.95 -0.42
C GLU A 37 -0.05 8.80 -0.90
N LYS A 38 -1.28 8.40 -0.56
CA LYS A 38 -2.50 9.15 -0.83
C LYS A 38 -2.42 10.55 -0.23
N LYS A 39 -2.10 10.66 1.06
CA LYS A 39 -1.99 11.97 1.74
C LYS A 39 -0.97 12.88 1.05
N ARG A 40 0.20 12.34 0.70
CA ARG A 40 1.22 13.10 -0.03
C ARG A 40 0.72 13.59 -1.40
N ALA A 41 0.06 12.72 -2.16
CA ALA A 41 -0.49 13.08 -3.46
C ALA A 41 -1.54 14.20 -3.38
N TYR A 42 -2.43 14.16 -2.37
CA TYR A 42 -3.40 15.24 -2.16
C TYR A 42 -2.75 16.58 -1.80
N LEU A 43 -1.74 16.56 -0.93
CA LEU A 43 -1.02 17.78 -0.57
C LEU A 43 -0.27 18.37 -1.77
N THR A 44 0.39 17.53 -2.57
CA THR A 44 1.03 17.99 -3.81
C THR A 44 0.01 18.56 -4.81
N LEU A 45 -1.18 17.95 -4.92
CA LEU A 45 -2.24 18.48 -5.77
C LEU A 45 -2.74 19.85 -5.26
N GLU A 46 -2.91 20.01 -3.96
CA GLU A 46 -3.31 21.27 -3.34
C GLU A 46 -2.29 22.38 -3.62
N GLU A 47 -0.99 22.07 -3.55
CA GLU A 47 0.08 23.00 -3.91
C GLU A 47 0.05 23.38 -5.40
N LEU A 48 -0.21 22.41 -6.29
CA LEU A 48 -0.27 22.66 -7.73
C LEU A 48 -1.47 23.54 -8.12
N ILE A 49 -2.63 23.34 -7.50
CA ILE A 49 -3.86 24.13 -7.78
C ILE A 49 -3.67 25.60 -7.39
N GLN A 50 -2.79 25.92 -6.44
CA GLN A 50 -2.51 27.31 -6.07
C GLN A 50 -1.62 28.04 -7.07
N LEU A 51 -1.00 27.34 -8.02
CA LEU A 51 -0.18 27.95 -9.07
C LEU A 51 -1.08 28.58 -10.14
N PRO A 52 -0.64 29.68 -10.78
CA PRO A 52 -1.32 30.22 -11.95
C PRO A 52 -1.35 29.20 -13.10
N ASP A 53 -2.45 29.16 -13.86
CA ASP A 53 -2.68 28.24 -14.99
C ASP A 53 -1.58 28.28 -16.07
N ASP A 54 -0.86 29.40 -16.19
CA ASP A 54 0.24 29.59 -17.15
C ASP A 54 1.57 28.95 -16.69
N THR A 55 1.60 28.35 -15.49
CA THR A 55 2.81 27.79 -14.90
C THR A 55 3.10 26.41 -15.48
N ASN A 56 4.30 26.23 -16.04
CA ASN A 56 4.72 24.92 -16.52
C ASN A 56 4.93 23.93 -15.36
N THR A 57 4.08 22.91 -15.29
CA THR A 57 4.22 21.81 -14.34
C THR A 57 4.93 20.62 -14.99
N TYR A 58 5.74 19.90 -14.20
CA TYR A 58 6.48 18.72 -14.64
C TYR A 58 6.26 17.58 -13.66
N LYS A 59 6.01 16.39 -14.19
CA LYS A 59 5.83 15.16 -13.44
C LYS A 59 7.02 14.23 -13.64
N ALA A 60 7.55 13.73 -12.53
CA ALA A 60 8.59 12.70 -12.56
C ALA A 60 8.00 11.34 -12.96
N ILE A 61 8.58 10.72 -13.98
CA ILE A 61 8.32 9.35 -14.41
C ILE A 61 9.65 8.60 -14.31
N GLY A 62 9.89 7.94 -13.18
CA GLY A 62 11.18 7.33 -12.88
C GLY A 62 12.28 8.39 -12.73
N LEU A 63 13.32 8.31 -13.58
CA LEU A 63 14.44 9.26 -13.61
C LEU A 63 14.22 10.45 -14.56
N PHE A 64 13.11 10.45 -15.30
CA PHE A 64 12.81 11.49 -16.28
C PHE A 64 11.69 12.42 -15.80
N TRP A 65 11.69 13.66 -16.28
CA TRP A 65 10.64 14.64 -16.01
C TRP A 65 9.90 14.95 -17.30
N SER A 66 8.60 14.71 -17.32
CA SER A 66 7.74 15.03 -18.46
C SER A 66 6.88 16.24 -18.12
N ARG A 67 6.68 17.16 -19.08
CA ARG A 67 5.75 18.27 -18.91
C ARG A 67 4.34 17.71 -18.78
N ASP A 68 3.68 18.02 -17.69
CA ASP A 68 2.31 17.60 -17.50
C ASP A 68 1.39 18.65 -18.15
N HIS A 69 0.38 18.17 -18.87
CA HIS A 69 -0.58 19.00 -19.60
C HIS A 69 -2.02 18.80 -19.07
N LEU A 70 -2.17 17.92 -18.07
CA LEU A 70 -3.47 17.51 -17.50
C LEU A 70 -3.83 18.27 -16.22
N TRP A 71 -2.96 19.17 -15.77
CA TRP A 71 -3.19 20.09 -14.66
C TRP A 71 -2.85 21.50 -15.10
#